data_AF-A0A9P1E5Z2-F1
#
_entry.id   AF-A0A9P1E5Z2-F1
#
_cell.length_a   1.000
_cell.length_b   1.000
_cell.length_c   1.000
_cell.angle_alpha   90.00
_cell.angle_beta   90.00
_cell.angle_gamma   90.00
#
_symmetry.space_group_name_H-M   'P 1'
#
loop_
_entity.id
_entity.type
_entity.pdbx_description
1 polymer ?
#
loop_
_entity_poly.entity_id
_entity_poly.type
_entity_poly.pdbx_seq_one_letter_code
_entity_poly.pdbx_strand_id
1 'polypeptide(L)'
;MGGMLAKNWGTSLGSPPDMCPSMAMVGLPACLGILTADDALNLRTLLRNRFMVEVPIHYQGSEDGESNGNTDEIGCVTGYARISHQIYNTVADYFKLRDVINQLVHEGFTCKALST
;
A
#
# COMPACT_ATOMS: atom_id res chain seq x y z
N MET A 1 14.08 -1.31 -3.47
CA MET A 1 13.39 -0.59 -2.38
C MET A 1 11.98 -1.12 -2.07
N GLY A 2 11.23 -1.67 -3.03
CA GLY A 2 9.92 -2.27 -2.73
C GLY A 2 9.96 -3.36 -1.63
N GLY A 3 10.95 -4.27 -1.67
CA GLY A 3 11.12 -5.27 -0.62
C GLY A 3 11.45 -4.71 0.78
N MET A 4 12.06 -3.52 0.85
CA MET A 4 12.28 -2.84 2.13
C MET A 4 10.95 -2.39 2.76
N LEU A 5 10.05 -1.85 1.93
CA LEU A 5 8.72 -1.44 2.37
C LEU A 5 7.90 -2.64 2.83
N ALA A 6 7.84 -3.69 2.00
CA ALA A 6 7.14 -4.93 2.35
C ALA A 6 7.60 -5.47 3.71
N LYS A 7 8.93 -5.60 3.90
CA LYS A 7 9.51 -6.05 5.17
C LYS A 7 9.17 -5.13 6.35
N ASN A 8 9.16 -3.81 6.14
CA ASN A 8 8.87 -2.86 7.21
C ASN A 8 7.41 -2.90 7.64
N TRP A 9 6.51 -3.19 6.71
CA TRP A 9 5.08 -3.25 6.92
C TRP A 9 4.58 -4.64 7.32
N GLY A 10 5.46 -5.65 7.37
CA GLY A 10 5.06 -7.04 7.62
C GLY A 10 4.25 -7.66 6.47
N THR A 11 4.35 -7.08 5.28
CA THR A 11 3.63 -7.51 4.07
C THR A 11 4.58 -8.10 3.04
N SER A 12 4.04 -8.41 1.87
CA SER A 12 4.76 -8.99 0.73
C SER A 12 4.60 -8.15 -0.54
N LEU A 13 5.39 -8.50 -1.56
CA LEU A 13 5.25 -7.90 -2.88
C LEU A 13 4.05 -8.53 -3.59
N GLY A 14 3.23 -7.69 -4.24
CA GLY A 14 2.09 -8.13 -5.04
C GLY A 14 2.46 -8.73 -6.39
N SER A 15 3.74 -8.70 -6.77
CA SER A 15 4.24 -9.32 -8.00
C SER A 15 5.71 -9.71 -7.84
N PRO A 16 6.17 -10.78 -8.51
CA PRO A 16 7.58 -11.14 -8.50
C PRO A 16 8.43 -10.01 -9.12
N PRO A 17 9.59 -9.68 -8.55
CA PRO A 17 10.44 -8.58 -9.02
C PRO A 17 10.92 -8.76 -10.47
N ASP A 18 11.05 -9.99 -10.95
CA ASP A 18 11.45 -10.32 -12.33
C ASP A 18 10.39 -9.97 -13.39
N MET A 19 9.10 -9.87 -13.02
CA MET A 19 8.03 -9.58 -13.98
C MET A 19 7.79 -8.09 -14.19
N CYS A 20 8.18 -7.22 -13.26
CA CYS A 20 7.85 -5.79 -13.32
C CYS A 20 9.04 -4.91 -12.87
N PRO A 21 10.13 -4.84 -13.66
CA PRO A 21 11.33 -4.09 -13.29
C PRO A 21 11.07 -2.58 -13.13
N SER A 22 10.06 -2.04 -13.82
CA SER A 22 9.72 -0.61 -13.78
C SER A 22 8.70 -0.24 -12.70
N MET A 23 7.98 -1.22 -12.12
CA MET A 23 6.86 -0.98 -11.22
C MET A 23 6.78 -2.06 -10.14
N ALA A 24 6.98 -1.68 -8.88
CA ALA A 24 6.80 -2.60 -7.75
C ALA A 24 5.38 -2.47 -7.19
N MET A 25 4.69 -3.59 -7.04
CA MET A 25 3.47 -3.67 -6.23
C MET A 25 3.86 -4.10 -4.81
N VAL A 26 3.57 -3.27 -3.82
CA VAL A 26 3.88 -3.56 -2.42
C VAL A 26 2.58 -3.62 -1.63
N GLY A 27 2.34 -4.72 -0.93
CA GLY A 27 1.16 -4.87 -0.08
C GLY A 27 1.16 -3.84 1.05
N LEU A 28 0.02 -3.23 1.32
CA LEU A 28 -0.20 -2.36 2.46
C LEU A 28 -0.74 -3.16 3.65
N PRO A 29 -0.49 -2.73 4.90
CA PRO A 29 -1.01 -3.42 6.08
C PRO A 29 -2.54 -3.56 6.05
N ALA A 30 -3.09 -4.76 6.31
CA ALA A 30 -4.54 -4.98 6.29
C ALA A 30 -5.28 -4.15 7.34
N CYS A 31 -4.61 -3.74 8.43
CA CYS A 31 -5.18 -2.87 9.46
C CYS A 31 -5.60 -1.49 8.94
N LEU A 32 -5.07 -1.03 7.79
CA LEU A 32 -5.56 0.20 7.14
C LEU A 32 -6.99 0.03 6.59
N GLY A 33 -7.47 -1.20 6.44
CA GLY A 33 -8.87 -1.51 6.10
C GLY A 33 -9.29 -1.04 4.71
N ILE A 34 -8.45 -1.27 3.69
CA ILE A 34 -8.77 -0.94 2.29
C ILE A 34 -9.67 -2.04 1.72
N LEU A 35 -10.99 -1.85 1.75
CA LEU A 35 -11.95 -2.90 1.37
C LEU A 35 -12.64 -2.63 0.04
N THR A 36 -12.42 -1.45 -0.55
CA THR A 36 -13.04 -1.00 -1.79
C THR A 36 -12.08 -0.17 -2.64
N ALA A 37 -12.42 0.03 -3.90
CA ALA A 37 -11.70 0.96 -4.78
C ALA A 37 -11.78 2.41 -4.27
N ASP A 38 -12.90 2.80 -3.66
CA ASP A 38 -13.08 4.11 -3.03
C ASP A 38 -12.16 4.29 -1.83
N ASP A 39 -12.00 3.28 -0.97
CA ASP A 39 -11.03 3.32 0.15
C ASP A 39 -9.59 3.57 -0.37
N ALA A 40 -9.20 2.88 -1.44
CA ALA A 40 -7.90 3.07 -2.08
C ALA A 40 -7.72 4.49 -2.64
N LEU A 41 -8.76 5.03 -3.28
CA LEU A 41 -8.75 6.40 -3.81
C LEU A 41 -8.69 7.46 -2.69
N ASN A 42 -9.44 7.24 -1.62
CA ASN A 42 -9.47 8.11 -0.46
C ASN A 42 -8.11 8.11 0.27
N LEU A 43 -7.51 6.93 0.48
CA LEU A 43 -6.17 6.82 1.04
C LEU A 43 -5.13 7.53 0.18
N ARG A 44 -5.16 7.33 -1.15
CA ARG A 44 -4.30 8.06 -2.08
C ARG A 44 -4.45 9.57 -1.93
N THR A 45 -5.69 10.06 -1.81
CA THR A 45 -5.99 11.49 -1.66
C THR A 45 -5.48 12.03 -0.33
N LEU A 46 -5.63 11.27 0.76
CA LEU A 46 -5.08 11.61 2.08
C LEU A 46 -3.54 11.72 2.03
N LEU A 47 -2.87 10.72 1.46
CA LEU A 47 -1.40 10.71 1.32
C LEU A 47 -0.91 11.93 0.54
N ARG A 48 -1.59 12.26 -0.56
CA ARG A 48 -1.25 13.42 -1.37
C ARG A 48 -1.49 14.74 -0.63
N ASN A 49 -2.68 14.94 -0.08
CA ASN A 49 -3.08 16.25 0.44
C ASN A 49 -2.45 16.56 1.81
N ARG A 50 -2.37 15.56 2.69
CA ARG A 50 -1.89 15.75 4.07
C ARG A 50 -0.39 15.54 4.20
N PHE A 51 0.18 14.61 3.44
CA PHE A 51 1.58 14.21 3.59
C PHE A 51 2.46 14.53 2.38
N MET A 52 1.88 15.07 1.30
CA MET A 52 2.57 15.32 0.03
C MET A 52 3.31 14.07 -0.46
N VAL A 53 2.65 12.91 -0.35
CA VAL A 53 3.13 11.62 -0.85
C VAL A 53 2.22 11.21 -2.01
N GLU A 54 2.77 11.16 -3.21
CA GLU A 54 2.03 10.73 -4.39
C GLU A 54 2.33 9.26 -4.69
N VAL A 55 1.36 8.39 -4.48
CA VAL A 55 1.46 6.97 -4.82
C VAL A 55 0.11 6.44 -5.29
N PRO A 56 0.02 5.77 -6.44
CA PRO A 56 -1.19 5.05 -6.83
C PRO A 56 -1.44 3.87 -5.88
N ILE A 57 -2.65 3.81 -5.32
CA ILE A 57 -3.11 2.68 -4.51
C ILE A 57 -4.07 1.85 -5.36
N HIS A 58 -3.82 0.55 -5.42
CA HIS A 58 -4.67 -0.41 -6.10
C HIS A 58 -5.39 -1.28 -5.07
N TYR A 59 -6.72 -1.27 -5.12
CA TYR A 59 -7.52 -2.26 -4.42
C TYR A 59 -7.62 -3.52 -5.29
N GLN A 60 -7.25 -4.65 -4.71
CA GLN A 60 -7.44 -5.98 -5.26
C GLN A 60 -8.37 -6.73 -4.33
N GLY A 61 -9.63 -6.82 -4.73
CA GLY A 61 -10.64 -7.61 -4.02
C GLY A 61 -10.40 -9.10 -4.19
N SER A 62 -10.94 -9.90 -3.28
CA SER A 62 -11.03 -11.35 -3.46
C SER A 62 -12.10 -11.63 -4.52
N GLU A 63 -11.72 -11.61 -5.78
CA GLU A 63 -12.57 -12.12 -6.85
C GLU A 63 -12.58 -13.66 -6.76
N ASP A 64 -13.76 -14.22 -6.48
CA ASP A 64 -14.13 -15.64 -6.62
C ASP A 64 -13.00 -16.69 -6.47
N GLY A 65 -12.80 -17.17 -5.24
CA GLY A 65 -12.22 -18.50 -5.00
C GLY A 65 -10.70 -18.66 -5.11
N GLU A 66 -9.95 -17.71 -5.67
CA GLU A 66 -8.49 -17.76 -5.71
C GLU A 66 -7.89 -16.66 -4.83
N SER A 67 -7.76 -16.97 -3.55
CA SER A 67 -6.92 -16.19 -2.65
C SER A 67 -5.47 -16.36 -3.10
N ASN A 68 -5.01 -15.50 -4.01
CA ASN A 68 -3.60 -15.12 -4.08
C ASN A 68 -3.21 -14.26 -2.85
N GLY A 69 -3.92 -14.45 -1.74
CA GLY A 69 -3.93 -13.62 -0.55
C GLY A 69 -2.56 -13.63 0.08
N ASN A 70 -1.79 -12.63 -0.29
CA ASN A 70 -0.77 -12.11 0.58
C ASN A 70 -1.47 -11.74 1.89
N THR A 71 -1.19 -12.52 2.93
CA THR A 71 -1.71 -12.32 4.29
C THR A 71 -0.59 -11.68 5.09
N ASP A 72 -0.87 -10.55 5.74
CA ASP A 72 -0.02 -10.06 6.83
C ASP A 72 -0.47 -10.68 8.16
N GLU A 73 0.26 -10.43 9.24
CA GLU A 73 -0.06 -11.00 10.56
C GLU A 73 -1.49 -10.71 11.04
N ILE A 74 -2.14 -9.67 10.50
CA ILE A 74 -3.44 -9.16 10.92
C ILE A 74 -4.57 -9.62 9.96
N GLY A 75 -4.28 -9.96 8.70
CA GLY A 75 -5.31 -10.42 7.76
C GLY A 75 -4.93 -10.35 6.28
N CYS A 76 -5.96 -10.40 5.42
CA CYS A 76 -5.77 -10.36 3.96
C CYS A 76 -5.36 -8.97 3.47
N VAL A 77 -4.24 -8.90 2.76
CA VAL A 77 -3.80 -7.67 2.09
C VAL A 77 -4.58 -7.49 0.79
N THR A 78 -5.49 -6.54 0.83
CA THR A 78 -6.35 -6.15 -0.31
C THR A 78 -5.91 -4.84 -0.96
N GLY A 79 -5.01 -4.09 -0.33
CA GLY A 79 -4.49 -2.82 -0.83
C GLY A 79 -3.02 -2.92 -1.22
N TYR A 80 -2.66 -2.39 -2.38
CA TYR A 80 -1.30 -2.41 -2.91
C TYR A 80 -0.84 -1.02 -3.33
N ALA A 81 0.33 -0.60 -2.86
CA ALA A 81 1.02 0.59 -3.35
C ALA A 81 1.76 0.25 -4.64
N ARG A 82 1.45 0.97 -5.73
CA ARG A 82 2.10 0.81 -7.04
C ARG A 82 3.22 1.82 -7.19
N ILE A 83 4.44 1.35 -7.01
CA ILE A 83 5.62 2.20 -6.98
C ILE A 83 6.31 2.16 -8.34
N SER A 84 6.13 3.20 -9.14
CA SER A 84 6.90 3.39 -10.38
C SER A 84 8.25 4.00 -10.06
N HIS A 85 9.33 3.39 -10.59
CA HIS A 85 10.68 3.92 -10.39
C HIS A 85 10.88 5.30 -11.03
N GLN A 86 10.08 5.66 -12.03
CA GLN A 86 10.14 6.99 -12.66
C GLN A 86 9.75 8.10 -11.68
N ILE A 87 8.76 7.82 -10.82
CA ILE A 87 8.25 8.75 -9.82
C ILE A 87 9.04 8.62 -8.52
N TYR A 88 9.23 7.38 -8.05
CA TYR A 88 10.05 7.06 -6.88
C TYR A 88 11.49 6.78 -7.30
N ASN A 89 12.18 7.83 -7.74
CA ASN A 89 13.59 7.75 -8.15
C ASN A 89 14.56 8.12 -7.01
N THR A 90 14.07 8.69 -5.89
CA THR A 90 14.91 9.01 -4.72
C THR A 90 14.64 8.08 -3.55
N VAL A 91 15.68 7.78 -2.78
CA VAL A 91 15.57 6.98 -1.54
C VAL A 91 14.71 7.69 -0.48
N ALA A 92 14.71 9.02 -0.48
CA ALA A 92 13.93 9.83 0.45
C ALA A 92 12.41 9.61 0.26
N ASP A 93 11.93 9.49 -0.97
CA ASP A 93 10.50 9.25 -1.24
C ASP A 93 10.04 7.89 -0.69
N TYR A 94 10.88 6.86 -0.79
CA TYR A 94 10.59 5.56 -0.17
C TYR A 94 10.51 5.65 1.35
N PHE A 95 11.44 6.36 2.00
CA PHE A 95 11.40 6.54 3.45
C PHE A 95 10.22 7.37 3.91
N LYS A 96 9.87 8.44 3.17
CA LYS A 96 8.70 9.25 3.45
C LYS A 96 7.41 8.43 3.36
N LEU A 97 7.24 7.63 2.31
CA LEU A 97 6.10 6.74 2.17
C LEU A 97 6.04 5.73 3.32
N ARG A 98 7.18 5.09 3.66
CA ARG A 98 7.29 4.17 4.79
C ARG A 98 6.81 4.81 6.09
N ASP A 99 7.35 5.98 6.41
CA ASP A 99 7.13 6.65 7.71
C ASP A 99 5.69 7.12 7.85
N VAL A 100 5.08 7.63 6.78
CA VAL A 100 3.66 8.03 6.77
C VAL A 100 2.75 6.83 6.97
N ILE A 101 2.99 5.70 6.29
CA ILE A 101 2.18 4.49 6.48
C ILE A 101 2.33 3.96 7.91
N ASN A 102 3.56 3.93 8.45
CA ASN A 102 3.79 3.50 9.83
C ASN A 102 3.11 4.42 10.84
N GLN A 103 3.11 5.73 10.59
CA GLN A 103 2.40 6.69 11.43
C GLN A 103 0.89 6.41 11.42
N LEU A 104 0.28 6.22 10.24
CA LEU A 104 -1.15 5.89 10.14
C LEU A 104 -1.50 4.60 10.90
N VAL A 105 -0.68 3.55 10.74
CA VAL A 105 -0.87 2.29 11.46
C VAL A 105 -0.76 2.49 12.97
N HIS A 106 0.24 3.24 13.43
CA HIS A 106 0.44 3.53 14.85
C HIS A 106 -0.72 4.36 15.45
N GLU A 107 -1.29 5.28 14.68
CA GLU A 107 -2.46 6.07 15.06
C GLU A 107 -3.78 5.25 15.02
N GLY A 108 -3.74 3.98 14.60
CA GLY A 108 -4.92 3.14 14.46
C GLY A 108 -5.87 3.62 13.35
N PHE A 109 -5.33 4.33 12.36
CA PHE A 109 -6.11 4.85 11.24
C PHE A 109 -6.70 3.71 10.40
N THR A 110 -7.94 3.90 9.96
CA THR A 110 -8.62 2.99 9.02
C THR A 110 -9.30 3.79 7.91
N CYS A 111 -9.38 3.24 6.70
CA CYS A 111 -10.01 3.92 5.55
C CYS A 111 -11.50 4.20 5.78
N LYS A 112 -12.16 3.46 6.68
CA LYS A 112 -13.52 3.76 7.16
C LYS A 112 -13.67 5.18 7.72
N ALA A 113 -12.59 5.76 8.27
CA ALA A 113 -12.59 7.13 8.77
C ALA A 113 -12.64 8.20 7.64
N LEU A 114 -12.37 7.81 6.40
CA LEU A 114 -12.43 8.71 5.23
C LEU A 114 -13.77 8.62 4.49
N SER A 115 -14.59 7.60 4.76
CA SER A 115 -15.91 7.43 4.19
C SER A 115 -16.91 8.32 4.95
N THR A 116 -17.03 9.59 4.52
CA THR A 116 -18.09 10.51 4.98
C THR A 116 -19.29 10.44 4.06
#